data_AF-A0A520B7N6-F1
#
_entry.id   AF-A0A520B7N6-F1
#
_cell.length_a   1.000
_cell.length_b   1.000
_cell.length_c   1.000
_cell.angle_alpha   90.00
_cell.angle_beta   90.00
_cell.angle_gamma   90.00
#
_symmetry.space_group_name_H-M   'P 1'
#
loop_
_entity.id
_entity.type
_entity.pdbx_description
1 polymer ?
#
loop_
_entity_poly.entity_id
_entity_poly.type
_entity_poly.pdbx_seq_one_letter_code
_entity_poly.pdbx_strand_id
1 'polypeptide(L)'
;RVDATAQMIRGRIDNDSPLRLTANASLGSLAWVSPLIGQPGLELDGALNLAVNGAGTVGAPTLNGTVNGDNLSARWPDQGIRLQRGQLRAVLAGDQLQLQRLTLEGTSGRATADGNIRFANGEATMNLRLVADKLAALSRPDRTLILSGQASVVRDASRFAVEGKFKADRALIELAPVDRPTISDDVIVLGRGTAAADKAAPKAKAVPLTIDLAADLGDDFHLRGMGADAYLAGAVQVRMVGDKPPRITGSVRTVSGTYAAYGQRLSIERGVVSFNGAYDNPSIDILAVRKRPDGDQLSETNVEAGVQVRGTALAPVAKLVSTPNVQDSEKLSWLVLGHGMEGTTGNEADVLSAAAGALLGGKGGTGGIQSKIANSLGLDELGVRQGQGQATGLENTVVTV
;
A
#
# COMPACT_ATOMS: atom_id res chain seq x y z
N ARG A 1 -9.37 -37.24 -15.73
CA ARG A 1 -10.39 -37.49 -16.78
C ARG A 1 -11.59 -36.60 -16.50
N VAL A 2 -11.88 -35.68 -17.41
CA VAL A 2 -13.07 -34.83 -17.35
C VAL A 2 -13.89 -35.15 -18.58
N ASP A 3 -15.06 -35.72 -18.37
CA ASP A 3 -16.02 -36.03 -19.42
C ASP A 3 -17.24 -35.13 -19.18
N ALA A 4 -17.48 -34.17 -20.08
CA ALA A 4 -18.59 -33.23 -20.01
C ALA A 4 -19.41 -33.31 -21.30
N THR A 5 -20.73 -33.45 -21.15
CA THR A 5 -21.67 -33.44 -22.27
C THR A 5 -22.78 -32.43 -22.00
N ALA A 6 -22.96 -31.49 -22.91
CA ALA A 6 -24.05 -30.52 -22.88
C ALA A 6 -24.81 -30.62 -24.20
N GLN A 7 -26.14 -30.76 -24.14
CA GLN A 7 -26.98 -30.84 -25.33
C GLN A 7 -27.43 -29.44 -25.76
N MET A 8 -27.21 -29.10 -27.04
CA MET A 8 -27.70 -27.85 -27.59
C MET A 8 -29.22 -27.88 -27.73
N ILE A 9 -29.90 -26.83 -27.27
CA ILE A 9 -31.30 -26.58 -27.55
C ILE A 9 -31.34 -25.46 -28.58
N ARG A 10 -32.00 -25.69 -29.73
CA ARG A 10 -32.11 -24.68 -30.82
C ARG A 10 -30.76 -24.16 -31.33
N GLY A 11 -29.77 -25.04 -31.46
CA GLY A 11 -28.45 -24.72 -32.03
C GLY A 11 -27.54 -23.87 -31.13
N ARG A 12 -27.90 -23.70 -29.84
CA ARG A 12 -27.09 -23.01 -28.84
C ARG A 12 -27.09 -23.79 -27.53
N ILE A 13 -26.07 -23.58 -26.71
CA ILE A 13 -26.07 -24.00 -25.31
C ILE A 13 -26.75 -22.86 -24.54
N ASP A 14 -27.94 -23.12 -24.02
CA ASP A 14 -28.74 -22.15 -23.24
C ASP A 14 -28.85 -22.63 -21.79
N ASN A 15 -29.40 -21.82 -20.88
CA ASN A 15 -29.55 -22.20 -19.47
C ASN A 15 -30.38 -23.48 -19.27
N ASP A 16 -31.29 -23.78 -20.19
CA ASP A 16 -32.13 -24.99 -20.15
C ASP A 16 -31.46 -26.22 -20.76
N SER A 17 -30.27 -26.08 -21.37
CA SER A 17 -29.55 -27.19 -22.00
C SER A 17 -29.20 -28.27 -20.98
N PRO A 18 -29.59 -29.56 -21.20
CA PRO A 18 -29.21 -30.65 -20.33
C PRO A 18 -27.69 -30.78 -20.22
N LEU A 19 -27.21 -30.87 -18.99
CA LEU A 19 -25.81 -31.02 -18.65
C LEU A 19 -25.61 -32.36 -17.92
N ARG A 20 -24.66 -33.16 -18.42
CA ARG A 20 -24.08 -34.29 -17.67
C ARG A 20 -22.58 -34.11 -17.62
N LEU A 21 -22.04 -34.13 -16.41
CA LEU A 21 -20.63 -33.89 -16.13
C LEU A 21 -20.11 -35.03 -15.23
N THR A 22 -18.96 -35.59 -15.57
CA THR A 22 -18.19 -36.45 -14.68
C THR A 22 -16.75 -36.00 -14.72
N ALA A 23 -16.28 -35.46 -13.61
CA ALA A 23 -14.95 -34.91 -13.47
C ALA A 23 -14.21 -35.64 -12.35
N ASN A 24 -13.28 -36.51 -12.73
CA ASN A 24 -12.32 -37.13 -11.82
C ASN A 24 -10.93 -36.66 -12.23
N ALA A 25 -10.40 -35.67 -11.52
CA ALA A 25 -9.13 -35.05 -11.82
C ALA A 25 -8.23 -35.08 -10.59
N SER A 26 -7.01 -35.59 -10.76
CA SER A 26 -5.92 -35.42 -9.81
C SER A 26 -4.89 -34.53 -10.49
N LEU A 27 -4.85 -33.28 -10.09
CA LEU A 27 -3.93 -32.27 -10.58
C LEU A 27 -2.78 -32.20 -9.59
N GLY A 28 -1.56 -32.52 -10.04
CA GLY A 28 -0.37 -32.39 -9.20
C GLY A 28 0.07 -30.93 -8.99
N SER A 29 -0.43 -30.00 -9.81
CA SER A 29 -0.09 -28.58 -9.76
C SER A 29 -1.26 -27.72 -10.25
N LEU A 30 -1.43 -26.56 -9.63
CA LEU A 30 -2.37 -25.49 -10.01
C LEU A 30 -1.70 -24.33 -10.75
N ALA A 31 -0.42 -24.46 -11.13
CA ALA A 31 0.34 -23.41 -11.81
C ALA A 31 -0.38 -22.87 -13.06
N TRP A 32 -1.07 -23.76 -13.79
CA TRP A 32 -1.83 -23.43 -14.99
C TRP A 32 -3.05 -22.52 -14.74
N VAL A 33 -3.54 -22.43 -13.50
CA VAL A 33 -4.70 -21.58 -13.15
C VAL A 33 -4.29 -20.12 -12.99
N SER A 34 -3.04 -19.86 -12.59
CA SER A 34 -2.55 -18.51 -12.28
C SER A 34 -2.83 -17.49 -13.39
N PRO A 35 -2.54 -17.78 -14.68
CA PRO A 35 -2.85 -16.86 -15.78
C PRO A 35 -4.34 -16.58 -15.97
N LEU A 36 -5.22 -17.51 -15.59
CA LEU A 36 -6.67 -17.40 -15.78
C LEU A 36 -7.33 -16.45 -14.76
N ILE A 37 -6.65 -16.17 -13.64
CA ILE A 37 -7.14 -15.27 -12.60
C ILE A 37 -7.01 -13.80 -13.03
N GLY A 38 -6.19 -13.51 -14.05
CA GLY A 38 -6.01 -12.16 -14.58
C GLY A 38 -5.31 -11.21 -13.60
N GLN A 39 -4.59 -11.74 -12.62
CA GLN A 39 -3.77 -10.97 -11.67
C GLN A 39 -2.29 -11.17 -12.02
N PRO A 40 -1.63 -10.18 -12.65
CA PRO A 40 -0.22 -10.28 -13.01
C PRO A 40 0.67 -10.53 -11.78
N GLY A 41 1.59 -11.50 -11.89
CA GLY A 41 2.55 -11.82 -10.85
C GLY A 41 2.01 -12.65 -9.66
N LEU A 42 0.71 -12.98 -9.64
CA LEU A 42 0.17 -13.96 -8.71
C LEU A 42 0.43 -15.37 -9.24
N GLU A 43 1.10 -16.19 -8.43
CA GLU A 43 1.44 -17.57 -8.71
C GLU A 43 0.70 -18.48 -7.72
N LEU A 44 -0.12 -19.40 -8.24
CA LEU A 44 -0.79 -20.44 -7.46
C LEU A 44 -0.20 -21.80 -7.77
N ASP A 45 -0.07 -22.65 -6.76
CA ASP A 45 0.39 -24.02 -6.96
C ASP A 45 -0.18 -24.96 -5.89
N GLY A 46 0.05 -26.26 -6.05
CA GLY A 46 -0.37 -27.33 -5.14
C GLY A 46 -1.19 -28.41 -5.82
N ALA A 47 -1.46 -29.48 -5.08
CA ALA A 47 -2.22 -30.60 -5.59
C ALA A 47 -3.72 -30.39 -5.36
N LEU A 48 -4.54 -30.73 -6.36
CA LEU A 48 -5.99 -30.64 -6.29
C LEU A 48 -6.63 -31.93 -6.83
N ASN A 49 -7.41 -32.57 -5.98
CA ASN A 49 -8.18 -33.76 -6.28
C ASN A 49 -9.66 -33.39 -6.34
N LEU A 50 -10.28 -33.58 -7.50
CA LEU A 50 -11.69 -33.36 -7.71
C LEU A 50 -12.34 -34.68 -8.13
N ALA A 51 -13.43 -35.04 -7.46
CA ALA A 51 -14.30 -36.13 -7.85
C ALA A 51 -15.73 -35.59 -7.82
N VAL A 52 -16.24 -35.17 -8.98
CA VAL A 52 -17.51 -34.45 -9.11
C VAL A 52 -18.35 -35.08 -10.20
N ASN A 53 -19.62 -35.36 -9.88
CA ASN A 53 -20.65 -35.76 -10.82
C ASN A 53 -21.69 -34.66 -10.89
N GLY A 54 -22.01 -34.22 -12.10
CA GLY A 54 -22.98 -33.17 -12.38
C GLY A 54 -24.11 -33.67 -13.28
N ALA A 55 -25.33 -33.26 -12.97
CA ALA A 55 -26.54 -33.49 -13.78
C ALA A 55 -27.43 -32.24 -13.76
N GLY A 56 -28.48 -32.19 -14.59
CA GLY A 56 -29.45 -31.08 -14.60
C GLY A 56 -29.33 -30.25 -15.87
N THR A 57 -29.38 -28.92 -15.75
CA THR A 57 -29.21 -28.00 -16.88
C THR A 57 -28.00 -27.09 -16.66
N VAL A 58 -27.54 -26.41 -17.71
CA VAL A 58 -26.43 -25.45 -17.62
C VAL A 58 -26.73 -24.30 -16.64
N GLY A 59 -27.99 -23.84 -16.57
CA GLY A 59 -28.42 -22.78 -15.66
C GLY A 59 -28.69 -23.25 -14.24
N ALA A 60 -28.95 -24.54 -14.01
CA ALA A 60 -29.19 -25.11 -12.69
C ALA A 60 -28.52 -26.48 -12.56
N PRO A 61 -27.17 -26.53 -12.50
CA PRO A 61 -26.46 -27.78 -12.37
C PRO A 61 -26.59 -28.32 -10.95
N THR A 62 -26.91 -29.61 -10.85
CA THR A 62 -26.80 -30.40 -9.61
C THR A 62 -25.45 -31.11 -9.61
N LEU A 63 -24.55 -30.67 -8.74
CA LEU A 63 -23.18 -31.16 -8.59
C LEU A 63 -23.04 -31.90 -7.26
N ASN A 64 -22.54 -33.14 -7.31
CA ASN A 64 -22.29 -33.97 -6.14
C ASN A 64 -20.85 -34.46 -6.16
N GLY A 65 -20.14 -34.33 -5.04
CA GLY A 65 -18.76 -34.81 -4.97
C GLY A 65 -17.89 -34.08 -3.95
N THR A 66 -16.58 -34.27 -4.08
CA THR A 66 -15.59 -33.69 -3.17
C THR A 66 -14.49 -32.97 -3.94
N VAL A 67 -14.01 -31.87 -3.37
CA VAL A 67 -12.85 -31.11 -3.84
C VAL A 67 -11.87 -30.99 -2.69
N ASN A 68 -10.73 -31.64 -2.85
CA ASN A 68 -9.68 -31.70 -1.84
C ASN A 68 -8.39 -31.13 -2.44
N GLY A 69 -7.80 -30.14 -1.78
CA GLY A 69 -6.50 -29.60 -2.15
C GLY A 69 -5.49 -29.78 -1.03
N ASP A 70 -4.26 -30.11 -1.38
CA ASP A 70 -3.16 -30.33 -0.46
C ASP A 70 -1.89 -29.64 -0.97
N ASN A 71 -1.06 -29.17 -0.03
CA ASN A 71 0.14 -28.39 -0.32
C ASN A 71 -0.15 -27.17 -1.23
N LEU A 72 -1.30 -26.53 -1.03
CA LEU A 72 -1.67 -25.33 -1.78
C LEU A 72 -0.74 -24.18 -1.41
N SER A 73 -0.35 -23.39 -2.40
CA SER A 73 0.45 -22.19 -2.19
C SER A 73 -0.03 -21.05 -3.08
N ALA A 74 0.11 -19.83 -2.55
CA ALA A 74 -0.15 -18.61 -3.26
C ALA A 74 1.02 -17.65 -3.01
N ARG A 75 1.69 -17.25 -4.07
CA ARG A 75 2.85 -16.36 -4.02
C ARG A 75 2.57 -15.14 -4.88
N TRP A 76 2.75 -13.96 -4.32
CA TRP A 76 2.72 -12.71 -5.08
C TRP A 76 3.95 -11.90 -4.69
N PRO A 77 5.10 -12.17 -5.34
CA PRO A 77 6.39 -11.59 -4.95
C PRO A 77 6.37 -10.06 -4.90
N ASP A 78 5.72 -9.43 -5.88
CA ASP A 78 5.61 -7.97 -5.96
C ASP A 78 4.88 -7.37 -4.75
N GLN A 79 3.95 -8.10 -4.15
CA GLN A 79 3.24 -7.65 -2.94
C GLN A 79 3.88 -8.20 -1.66
N GLY A 80 4.83 -9.13 -1.74
CA GLY A 80 5.40 -9.81 -0.58
C GLY A 80 4.47 -10.84 0.04
N ILE A 81 3.45 -11.30 -0.69
CA ILE A 81 2.51 -12.31 -0.21
C ILE A 81 3.12 -13.68 -0.44
N ARG A 82 3.20 -14.49 0.62
CA ARG A 82 3.66 -15.88 0.56
C ARG A 82 2.83 -16.75 1.49
N LEU A 83 1.88 -17.46 0.90
CA LEU A 83 1.03 -18.44 1.57
C LEU A 83 1.41 -19.84 1.09
N GLN A 84 1.47 -20.79 2.01
CA GLN A 84 1.98 -22.13 1.76
C GLN A 84 1.29 -23.17 2.65
N ARG A 85 1.60 -24.45 2.41
CA ARG A 85 1.10 -25.59 3.20
C ARG A 85 -0.43 -25.58 3.31
N GLY A 86 -1.08 -25.14 2.25
CA GLY A 86 -2.51 -24.95 2.25
C GLY A 86 -3.27 -26.26 2.12
N GLN A 87 -4.41 -26.32 2.80
CA GLN A 87 -5.33 -27.46 2.75
C GLN A 87 -6.72 -26.95 2.44
N LEU A 88 -7.33 -27.53 1.41
CA LEU A 88 -8.71 -27.26 0.99
C LEU A 88 -9.53 -28.53 1.16
N ARG A 89 -10.67 -28.42 1.82
CA ARG A 89 -11.70 -29.45 1.92
C ARG A 89 -13.05 -28.81 1.61
N ALA A 90 -13.67 -29.26 0.53
CA ALA A 90 -14.98 -28.80 0.10
C ALA A 90 -15.82 -29.97 -0.42
N VAL A 91 -17.13 -29.87 -0.24
CA VAL A 91 -18.11 -30.86 -0.67
C VAL A 91 -19.13 -30.16 -1.56
N LEU A 92 -19.45 -30.77 -2.70
CA LEU A 92 -20.58 -30.36 -3.53
C LEU A 92 -21.76 -31.28 -3.23
N ALA A 93 -22.92 -30.68 -2.98
CA ALA A 93 -24.18 -31.37 -2.76
C ALA A 93 -25.29 -30.58 -3.45
N GLY A 94 -25.82 -31.12 -4.55
CA GLY A 94 -26.83 -30.46 -5.37
C GLY A 94 -26.31 -29.15 -5.96
N ASP A 95 -27.00 -28.05 -5.69
CA ASP A 95 -26.65 -26.72 -6.21
C ASP A 95 -25.63 -25.97 -5.32
N GLN A 96 -25.13 -26.59 -4.25
CA GLN A 96 -24.29 -25.92 -3.26
C GLN A 96 -22.90 -26.57 -3.14
N LEU A 97 -21.86 -25.75 -3.18
CA LEU A 97 -20.53 -26.08 -2.71
C LEU A 97 -20.35 -25.56 -1.28
N GLN A 98 -20.12 -26.47 -0.35
CA GLN A 98 -19.76 -26.14 1.02
C GLN A 98 -18.24 -26.18 1.17
N LEU A 99 -17.63 -25.03 1.41
CA LEU A 99 -16.25 -24.92 1.83
C LEU A 99 -16.17 -25.25 3.31
N GLN A 100 -15.82 -26.50 3.62
CA GLN A 100 -15.70 -26.95 5.01
C GLN A 100 -14.49 -26.31 5.69
N ARG A 101 -13.38 -26.23 4.96
CA ARG A 101 -12.15 -25.58 5.44
C ARG A 101 -11.21 -25.28 4.28
N LEU A 102 -10.74 -24.06 4.22
CA LEU A 102 -9.49 -23.67 3.60
C LEU A 102 -8.55 -23.22 4.72
N THR A 103 -7.31 -23.69 4.72
CA THR A 103 -6.25 -23.20 5.59
C THR A 103 -5.05 -22.88 4.73
N LEU A 104 -4.40 -21.76 5.01
CA LEU A 104 -3.16 -21.32 4.37
C LEU A 104 -2.23 -20.80 5.46
N GLU A 105 -0.96 -21.18 5.44
CA GLU A 105 0.05 -20.70 6.40
C GLU A 105 0.90 -19.61 5.76
N GLY A 106 1.14 -18.53 6.50
CA GLY A 106 2.07 -17.48 6.10
C GLY A 106 3.52 -17.82 6.46
N THR A 107 4.40 -16.82 6.37
CA THR A 107 5.71 -16.87 7.05
C THR A 107 5.55 -16.82 8.57
N SER A 108 4.48 -16.16 9.04
CA SER A 108 3.94 -16.24 10.39
C SER A 108 2.42 -16.41 10.31
N GLY A 109 1.86 -17.12 11.28
CA GLY A 109 0.42 -17.31 11.45
C GLY A 109 -0.27 -18.03 10.30
N ARG A 110 -1.61 -17.95 10.31
CA ARG A 110 -2.47 -18.70 9.38
C ARG A 110 -3.71 -17.91 8.99
N ALA A 111 -4.19 -18.20 7.79
CA ALA A 111 -5.49 -17.79 7.30
C ALA A 111 -6.39 -19.02 7.22
N THR A 112 -7.64 -18.88 7.63
CA THR A 112 -8.68 -19.88 7.43
C THR A 112 -9.87 -19.27 6.72
N ALA A 113 -10.50 -20.05 5.85
CA ALA A 113 -11.78 -19.68 5.28
C ALA A 113 -12.76 -20.86 5.27
N ASP A 114 -14.03 -20.54 5.43
CA ASP A 114 -15.16 -21.47 5.38
C ASP A 114 -16.38 -20.76 4.83
N GLY A 115 -17.38 -21.51 4.38
CA GLY A 115 -18.61 -20.92 3.88
C GLY A 115 -19.26 -21.75 2.78
N ASN A 116 -20.09 -21.09 1.98
CA ASN A 116 -20.82 -21.75 0.91
C ASN A 116 -20.88 -20.91 -0.37
N ILE A 117 -21.04 -21.62 -1.47
CA ILE A 117 -21.30 -21.07 -2.79
C ILE A 117 -22.51 -21.82 -3.33
N ARG A 118 -23.53 -21.12 -3.81
CA ARG A 118 -24.72 -21.72 -4.43
C ARG A 118 -24.83 -21.29 -5.89
N PHE A 119 -25.05 -22.27 -6.75
CA PHE A 119 -25.19 -22.11 -8.19
C PHE A 119 -26.66 -22.29 -8.59
N ALA A 120 -27.37 -21.20 -8.82
CA ALA A 120 -28.78 -21.23 -9.18
C ALA A 120 -29.09 -20.21 -10.28
N ASN A 121 -29.92 -20.59 -11.25
CA ASN A 121 -30.39 -19.72 -12.33
C ASN A 121 -29.27 -19.05 -13.16
N GLY A 122 -28.13 -19.73 -13.32
CA GLY A 122 -26.95 -19.21 -14.01
C GLY A 122 -26.13 -18.21 -13.18
N GLU A 123 -26.47 -18.01 -11.90
CA GLU A 123 -25.75 -17.14 -10.98
C GLU A 123 -25.06 -17.93 -9.87
N ALA A 124 -23.92 -17.41 -9.39
CA ALA A 124 -23.18 -17.96 -8.27
C ALA A 124 -23.23 -16.98 -7.09
N THR A 125 -24.03 -17.33 -6.08
CA THR A 125 -24.08 -16.60 -4.81
C THR A 125 -23.05 -17.19 -3.85
N MET A 126 -22.41 -16.35 -3.03
CA MET A 126 -21.37 -16.80 -2.10
C MET A 126 -21.51 -16.11 -0.75
N ASN A 127 -21.21 -16.85 0.31
CA ASN A 127 -21.00 -16.32 1.64
C ASN A 127 -19.80 -17.04 2.24
N LEU A 128 -18.68 -16.32 2.35
CA LEU A 128 -17.42 -16.84 2.86
C LEU A 128 -17.02 -16.06 4.10
N ARG A 129 -16.64 -16.78 5.15
CA ARG A 129 -15.95 -16.24 6.31
C ARG A 129 -14.45 -16.45 6.14
N LEU A 130 -13.68 -15.42 6.41
CA LEU A 130 -12.23 -15.45 6.47
C LEU A 130 -11.79 -15.05 7.88
N VAL A 131 -10.80 -15.76 8.42
CA VAL A 131 -10.18 -15.45 9.70
C VAL A 131 -8.67 -15.50 9.50
N ALA A 132 -7.99 -14.45 9.93
CA ALA A 132 -6.54 -14.36 9.99
C ALA A 132 -6.12 -14.36 11.46
N ASP A 133 -5.16 -15.21 11.80
CA ASP A 133 -4.55 -15.30 13.11
C ASP A 133 -3.04 -15.09 12.96
N LYS A 134 -2.56 -13.91 13.37
CA LYS A 134 -1.17 -13.44 13.27
C LYS A 134 -0.55 -13.71 11.90
N LEU A 135 -1.36 -13.53 10.86
CA LEU A 135 -0.99 -13.83 9.49
C LEU A 135 -0.01 -12.77 9.00
N ALA A 136 1.19 -13.18 8.58
CA ALA A 136 2.09 -12.35 7.80
C ALA A 136 1.51 -12.15 6.40
N ALA A 137 0.67 -11.14 6.25
CA ALA A 137 0.00 -10.79 5.00
C ALA A 137 0.98 -10.17 3.99
N LEU A 138 1.94 -9.37 4.47
CA LEU A 138 3.01 -8.79 3.65
C LEU A 138 4.36 -9.13 4.30
N SER A 139 5.30 -9.64 3.50
CA SER A 139 6.61 -10.08 3.97
C SER A 139 7.72 -9.63 3.01
N ARG A 140 7.92 -8.32 2.92
CA ARG A 140 9.00 -7.68 2.15
C ARG A 140 9.91 -6.86 3.07
N PRO A 141 11.19 -6.64 2.71
CA PRO A 141 12.10 -5.84 3.53
C PRO A 141 11.61 -4.40 3.75
N ASP A 142 11.01 -3.78 2.74
CA ASP A 142 10.44 -2.42 2.81
C ASP A 142 9.02 -2.37 3.42
N ARG A 143 8.38 -3.52 3.61
CA ARG A 143 7.02 -3.61 4.15
C ARG A 143 6.74 -4.96 4.79
N THR A 144 6.47 -4.96 6.09
CA THR A 144 5.97 -6.14 6.80
C THR A 144 4.63 -5.81 7.43
N LEU A 145 3.71 -6.78 7.37
CA LEU A 145 2.41 -6.65 8.00
C LEU A 145 1.97 -8.02 8.53
N ILE A 146 1.89 -8.13 9.85
CA ILE A 146 1.30 -9.24 10.56
C ILE A 146 -0.04 -8.76 11.10
N LEU A 147 -1.12 -9.45 10.73
CA LEU A 147 -2.47 -9.03 11.08
C LEU A 147 -3.31 -10.19 11.65
N SER A 148 -4.25 -9.81 12.51
CA SER A 148 -5.29 -10.68 13.04
C SER A 148 -6.66 -10.05 12.80
N GLY A 149 -7.66 -10.88 12.54
CA GLY A 149 -9.00 -10.37 12.30
C GLY A 149 -9.87 -11.32 11.51
N GLN A 150 -11.02 -10.82 11.07
CA GLN A 150 -11.95 -11.58 10.27
C GLN A 150 -12.66 -10.71 9.24
N ALA A 151 -13.03 -11.33 8.14
CA ALA A 151 -13.84 -10.72 7.09
C ALA A 151 -14.93 -11.67 6.61
N SER A 152 -16.02 -11.11 6.12
CA SER A 152 -17.06 -11.80 5.38
C SER A 152 -17.06 -11.31 3.94
N VAL A 153 -17.14 -12.24 3.00
CA VAL A 153 -17.27 -11.96 1.58
C VAL A 153 -18.61 -12.49 1.12
N VAL A 154 -19.47 -11.60 0.65
CA VAL A 154 -20.83 -11.91 0.22
C VAL A 154 -20.99 -11.53 -1.24
N ARG A 155 -21.54 -12.43 -2.05
CA ARG A 155 -21.99 -12.15 -3.42
C ARG A 155 -23.40 -12.66 -3.63
N ASP A 156 -24.25 -11.81 -4.14
CA ASP A 156 -25.58 -12.13 -4.66
C ASP A 156 -25.79 -11.42 -6.01
N ALA A 157 -27.00 -11.48 -6.56
CA ALA A 157 -27.37 -10.87 -7.84
C ALA A 157 -27.11 -9.34 -7.89
N SER A 158 -27.12 -8.68 -6.73
CA SER A 158 -27.11 -7.21 -6.59
C SER A 158 -25.90 -6.67 -5.83
N ARG A 159 -25.25 -7.49 -5.01
CA ARG A 159 -24.19 -7.07 -4.09
C ARG A 159 -22.99 -7.99 -4.22
N PHE A 160 -21.80 -7.40 -4.32
CA PHE A 160 -20.54 -8.08 -4.05
C PHE A 160 -19.82 -7.27 -2.99
N ALA A 161 -19.79 -7.75 -1.75
CA ALA A 161 -19.28 -7.01 -0.60
C ALA A 161 -18.20 -7.79 0.16
N VAL A 162 -17.17 -7.07 0.59
CA VAL A 162 -16.12 -7.53 1.50
C VAL A 162 -16.17 -6.66 2.74
N GLU A 163 -16.53 -7.25 3.88
CA GLU A 163 -16.68 -6.54 5.14
C GLU A 163 -15.81 -7.18 6.20
N GLY A 164 -15.04 -6.41 6.95
CA GLY A 164 -14.08 -7.01 7.86
C GLY A 164 -13.50 -6.07 8.89
N LYS A 165 -12.87 -6.68 9.90
CA LYS A 165 -12.15 -5.99 10.95
C LYS A 165 -10.80 -6.65 11.12
N PHE A 166 -9.74 -5.86 11.00
CA PHE A 166 -8.36 -6.31 11.11
C PHE A 166 -7.58 -5.42 12.05
N LYS A 167 -6.74 -6.03 12.88
CA LYS A 167 -5.73 -5.38 13.70
C LYS A 167 -4.36 -5.71 13.13
N ALA A 168 -3.50 -4.71 12.98
CA ALA A 168 -2.08 -4.92 12.78
C ALA A 168 -1.46 -5.32 14.13
N ASP A 169 -1.04 -6.58 14.25
CA ASP A 169 -0.30 -7.05 15.42
C ASP A 169 1.14 -6.54 15.39
N ARG A 170 1.70 -6.42 14.18
CA ARG A 170 2.99 -5.79 13.90
C ARG A 170 3.00 -5.28 12.46
N ALA A 171 3.51 -4.09 12.25
CA ALA A 171 3.77 -3.57 10.92
C ALA A 171 5.08 -2.78 10.87
N LEU A 172 5.80 -2.89 9.77
CA LEU A 172 6.89 -1.99 9.41
C LEU A 172 6.60 -1.50 8.00
N ILE A 173 6.46 -0.19 7.80
CA ILE A 173 6.25 0.42 6.50
C ILE A 173 7.41 1.38 6.24
N GLU A 174 8.20 1.08 5.22
CA GLU A 174 9.29 1.94 4.77
C GLU A 174 8.86 2.71 3.53
N LEU A 175 8.76 4.04 3.70
CA LEU A 175 8.49 4.95 2.61
C LEU A 175 9.72 5.07 1.73
N ALA A 176 9.53 4.88 0.42
CA ALA A 176 10.58 5.14 -0.54
C ALA A 176 10.94 6.65 -0.57
N PRO A 177 12.21 7.00 -0.84
CA PRO A 177 12.59 8.38 -1.11
C PRO A 177 11.77 8.96 -2.27
N VAL A 178 11.38 10.22 -2.16
CA VAL A 178 10.60 10.96 -3.19
C VAL A 178 11.41 11.12 -4.48
N ASP A 179 12.75 11.16 -4.39
CA ASP A 179 13.67 11.34 -5.51
C ASP A 179 13.94 10.06 -6.30
N ARG A 180 12.92 9.19 -6.46
CA ARG A 180 13.07 8.09 -7.41
C ARG A 180 12.87 8.67 -8.81
N PRO A 181 13.88 8.70 -9.69
CA PRO A 181 13.70 9.18 -11.05
C PRO A 181 12.59 8.35 -11.70
N THR A 182 11.48 9.01 -12.02
CA THR A 182 10.43 8.41 -12.82
C THR A 182 10.95 8.33 -14.24
N ILE A 183 10.70 7.20 -14.90
CA ILE A 183 10.95 7.09 -16.34
C ILE A 183 10.11 8.19 -17.00
N SER A 184 10.76 9.08 -17.77
CA SER A 184 10.05 10.12 -18.51
C SER A 184 8.97 9.47 -19.38
N ASP A 185 7.83 10.15 -19.54
CA ASP A 185 6.74 9.72 -20.43
C ASP A 185 7.22 9.52 -21.89
N ASP A 186 8.39 10.06 -22.22
CA ASP A 186 9.04 9.96 -23.53
C ASP A 186 9.88 8.67 -23.73
N VAL A 187 10.02 7.82 -22.72
CA VAL A 187 10.81 6.58 -22.84
C VAL A 187 9.94 5.43 -23.35
N ILE A 188 10.07 5.16 -24.65
CA ILE A 188 9.57 3.95 -25.27
C ILE A 188 10.55 2.81 -25.00
N VAL A 189 10.16 1.84 -24.17
CA VAL A 189 10.95 0.62 -23.93
C VAL A 189 10.83 -0.31 -25.14
N LEU A 190 11.78 -0.22 -26.07
CA LEU A 190 11.88 -1.15 -27.20
C LEU A 190 12.17 -2.57 -26.68
N GLY A 191 11.28 -3.52 -26.96
CA GLY A 191 11.38 -4.93 -26.53
C GLY A 191 10.33 -5.36 -25.49
N ARG A 192 9.62 -4.42 -24.87
CA ARG A 192 8.35 -4.71 -24.20
C ARG A 192 7.28 -4.58 -25.29
N GLY A 193 6.91 -5.71 -25.91
CA GLY A 193 5.89 -5.76 -26.94
C GLY A 193 4.73 -4.87 -26.52
N THR A 194 4.35 -3.93 -27.39
CA THR A 194 3.16 -3.12 -27.20
C THR A 194 2.06 -4.09 -26.84
N ALA A 195 1.54 -3.99 -25.61
CA ALA A 195 0.32 -4.71 -25.25
C ALA A 195 -0.67 -4.25 -26.30
N ALA A 196 -0.97 -5.15 -27.24
CA ALA A 196 -1.99 -4.90 -28.25
C ALA A 196 -3.18 -4.39 -27.47
N ALA A 197 -3.66 -3.19 -27.81
CA ALA A 197 -4.83 -2.62 -27.18
C ALA A 197 -5.92 -3.68 -27.25
N ASP A 198 -6.12 -4.39 -26.14
CA ASP A 198 -7.03 -5.51 -26.06
C ASP A 198 -8.38 -4.92 -26.41
N LYS A 199 -8.94 -5.37 -27.55
CA LYS A 199 -10.30 -5.04 -27.95
C LYS A 199 -11.16 -5.37 -26.75
N ALA A 200 -11.66 -4.33 -26.08
CA ALA A 200 -12.44 -4.47 -24.87
C ALA A 200 -13.59 -5.44 -25.14
N ALA A 201 -13.46 -6.66 -24.62
CA ALA A 201 -14.55 -7.59 -24.58
C ALA A 201 -15.74 -6.88 -23.91
N PRO A 202 -16.98 -7.09 -24.40
CA PRO A 202 -18.14 -6.42 -23.81
C PRO A 202 -18.14 -6.68 -22.30
N LYS A 203 -18.03 -5.60 -21.51
CA LYS A 203 -18.07 -5.66 -20.05
C LYS A 203 -19.40 -6.31 -19.67
N ALA A 204 -19.36 -7.60 -19.30
CA ALA A 204 -20.47 -8.25 -18.64
C ALA A 204 -20.90 -7.36 -17.46
N LYS A 205 -22.21 -7.30 -17.18
CA LYS A 205 -22.75 -6.50 -16.06
C LYS A 205 -22.08 -6.95 -14.76
N ALA A 206 -21.01 -6.27 -14.36
CA ALA A 206 -20.25 -6.61 -13.16
C ALA A 206 -20.98 -6.00 -11.97
N VAL A 207 -21.38 -6.85 -11.03
CA VAL A 207 -21.90 -6.41 -9.74
C VAL A 207 -20.81 -5.55 -9.07
N PRO A 208 -21.10 -4.29 -8.68
CA PRO A 208 -20.08 -3.39 -8.17
C PRO A 208 -19.51 -3.92 -6.84
N LEU A 209 -18.19 -4.00 -6.75
CA LEU A 209 -17.49 -4.41 -5.54
C LEU A 209 -17.65 -3.34 -4.46
N THR A 210 -18.13 -3.74 -3.30
CA THR A 210 -18.21 -2.91 -2.09
C THR A 210 -17.18 -3.43 -1.09
N ILE A 211 -16.37 -2.53 -0.54
CA ILE A 211 -15.39 -2.85 0.50
C ILE A 211 -15.74 -2.01 1.72
N ASP A 212 -15.82 -2.63 2.89
CA ASP A 212 -15.97 -1.96 4.19
C ASP A 212 -15.07 -2.60 5.25
N LEU A 213 -13.89 -2.01 5.47
CA LEU A 213 -12.85 -2.58 6.32
C LEU A 213 -12.53 -1.65 7.49
N ALA A 214 -12.65 -2.17 8.71
CA ALA A 214 -12.10 -1.52 9.90
C ALA A 214 -10.66 -1.99 10.08
N ALA A 215 -9.72 -1.05 10.10
CA ALA A 215 -8.30 -1.32 10.33
C ALA A 215 -7.86 -0.62 11.61
N ASP A 216 -7.41 -1.40 12.59
CA ASP A 216 -6.74 -0.96 13.81
C ASP A 216 -5.23 -1.14 13.61
N LEU A 217 -4.45 -0.07 13.82
CA LEU A 217 -3.00 -0.10 13.69
C LEU A 217 -2.32 -0.84 14.84
N GLY A 218 -3.03 -1.09 15.96
CA GLY A 218 -2.48 -1.74 17.13
C GLY A 218 -1.38 -0.92 17.79
N ASP A 219 -0.44 -1.63 18.44
CA ASP A 219 0.56 -1.04 19.33
C ASP A 219 2.00 -1.10 18.76
N ASP A 220 2.24 -1.89 17.71
CA ASP A 220 3.55 -2.10 17.07
C ASP A 220 3.48 -1.79 15.57
N PHE A 221 3.03 -0.59 15.22
CA PHE A 221 3.00 -0.09 13.84
C PHE A 221 4.12 0.92 13.62
N HIS A 222 5.20 0.49 12.97
CA HIS A 222 6.38 1.31 12.71
C HIS A 222 6.37 1.89 11.30
N LEU A 223 6.46 3.22 11.20
CA LEU A 223 6.62 3.96 9.95
C LEU A 223 8.04 4.54 9.89
N ARG A 224 8.74 4.27 8.80
CA ARG A 224 10.08 4.81 8.55
C ARG A 224 10.19 5.40 7.15
N GLY A 225 10.96 6.47 6.99
CA GLY A 225 11.32 7.03 5.70
C GLY A 225 10.97 8.51 5.60
N MET A 226 11.50 9.18 4.58
CA MET A 226 11.34 10.64 4.39
C MET A 226 11.75 11.46 5.62
N GLY A 227 12.72 10.97 6.40
CA GLY A 227 13.16 11.60 7.66
C GLY A 227 12.34 11.20 8.89
N ALA A 228 11.15 10.61 8.73
CA ALA A 228 10.34 10.13 9.85
C ALA A 228 10.79 8.73 10.31
N ASP A 229 10.82 8.54 11.62
CA ASP A 229 10.91 7.24 12.29
C ASP A 229 9.93 7.28 13.48
N ALA A 230 8.78 6.63 13.34
CA ALA A 230 7.66 6.81 14.26
C ALA A 230 6.81 5.56 14.45
N TYR A 231 6.42 5.31 15.69
CA TYR A 231 5.37 4.36 16.05
C TYR A 231 4.01 5.03 16.01
N LEU A 232 3.09 4.41 15.30
CA LEU A 232 1.73 4.90 15.05
C LEU A 232 0.71 4.03 15.77
N ALA A 233 -0.40 4.64 16.16
CA ALA A 233 -1.57 3.94 16.68
C ALA A 233 -2.85 4.63 16.21
N GLY A 234 -3.97 3.92 16.25
CA GLY A 234 -5.27 4.47 15.87
C GLY A 234 -6.06 3.51 15.01
N ALA A 235 -7.24 3.96 14.59
CA ALA A 235 -8.16 3.14 13.81
C ALA A 235 -8.76 3.95 12.67
N VAL A 236 -8.92 3.28 11.53
CA VAL A 236 -9.51 3.85 10.32
C VAL A 236 -10.51 2.87 9.71
N GLN A 237 -11.61 3.41 9.18
CA GLN A 237 -12.57 2.70 8.36
C GLN A 237 -12.32 3.03 6.90
N VAL A 238 -12.14 2.02 6.06
CA VAL A 238 -11.93 2.14 4.61
C VAL A 238 -13.16 1.64 3.89
N ARG A 239 -13.80 2.51 3.11
CA ARG A 239 -14.99 2.19 2.29
C ARG A 239 -14.76 2.44 0.82
N MET A 240 -15.13 1.49 -0.04
CA MET A 240 -15.06 1.62 -1.49
C MET A 240 -16.33 1.04 -2.12
N VAL A 241 -16.82 1.65 -3.21
CA VAL A 241 -18.00 1.16 -3.96
C VAL A 241 -17.72 1.28 -5.45
N GLY A 242 -17.68 0.14 -6.15
CA GLY A 242 -17.31 0.04 -7.56
C GLY A 242 -15.89 0.56 -7.80
N ASP A 243 -15.70 1.25 -8.92
CA ASP A 243 -14.39 1.78 -9.34
C ASP A 243 -14.08 3.17 -8.74
N LYS A 244 -14.84 3.61 -7.73
CA LYS A 244 -14.63 4.93 -7.10
C LYS A 244 -13.43 4.89 -6.15
N PRO A 245 -12.68 6.00 -5.99
CA PRO A 245 -11.63 6.09 -4.99
C PRO A 245 -12.12 5.74 -3.58
N PRO A 246 -11.28 5.10 -2.76
CA PRO A 246 -11.65 4.72 -1.40
C PRO A 246 -11.90 5.97 -0.55
N ARG A 247 -12.84 5.84 0.39
CA ARG A 247 -13.09 6.80 1.44
C ARG A 247 -12.59 6.28 2.77
N ILE A 248 -11.78 7.09 3.47
CA ILE A 248 -11.21 6.75 4.78
C ILE A 248 -11.79 7.67 5.84
N THR A 249 -12.22 7.11 6.97
CA THR A 249 -12.65 7.87 8.15
C THR A 249 -12.01 7.32 9.41
N GLY A 250 -11.48 8.18 10.27
CA GLY A 250 -10.80 7.78 11.50
C GLY A 250 -9.59 8.65 11.80
N SER A 251 -8.73 8.20 12.70
CA SER A 251 -7.56 8.98 13.10
C SER A 251 -6.37 8.06 13.37
N VAL A 252 -5.20 8.50 12.90
CA VAL A 252 -3.91 7.91 13.22
C VAL A 252 -3.12 8.92 14.01
N ARG A 253 -2.49 8.48 15.10
CA ARG A 253 -1.64 9.31 15.94
C ARG A 253 -0.25 8.71 16.09
N THR A 254 0.73 9.56 16.26
CA THR A 254 2.08 9.18 16.66
C THR A 254 2.10 8.91 18.16
N VAL A 255 2.58 7.73 18.55
CA VAL A 255 2.81 7.34 19.96
C VAL A 255 4.18 7.81 20.42
N SER A 256 5.19 7.59 19.59
CA SER A 256 6.56 8.03 19.79
C SER A 256 7.25 8.10 18.44
N GLY A 257 8.12 9.08 18.24
CA GLY A 257 8.87 9.15 17.00
C GLY A 257 9.79 10.34 16.93
N THR A 258 10.66 10.31 15.93
CA THR A 258 11.54 11.42 15.60
C THR A 258 11.43 11.75 14.12
N TYR A 259 11.76 13.00 13.81
CA TYR A 259 11.85 13.50 12.46
C TYR A 259 13.23 14.11 12.25
N ALA A 260 13.97 13.59 11.28
CA ALA A 260 15.30 14.05 10.93
C ALA A 260 15.24 14.81 9.59
N ALA A 261 15.62 16.10 9.64
CA ALA A 261 15.72 16.94 8.46
C ALA A 261 16.84 17.98 8.65
N TYR A 262 17.54 18.33 7.56
CA TYR A 262 18.59 19.36 7.55
C TYR A 262 19.67 19.18 8.65
N GLY A 263 20.05 17.92 8.92
CA GLY A 263 21.05 17.59 9.95
C GLY A 263 20.54 17.62 11.39
N GLN A 264 19.26 17.93 11.61
CA GLN A 264 18.65 18.10 12.92
C GLN A 264 17.65 16.98 13.21
N ARG A 265 17.59 16.55 14.47
CA ARG A 265 16.64 15.53 14.94
C ARG A 265 15.62 16.16 15.87
N LEU A 266 14.37 16.15 15.45
CA LEU A 266 13.23 16.66 16.20
C LEU A 266 12.45 15.47 16.80
N SER A 267 12.04 15.57 18.05
CA SER A 267 11.12 14.62 18.69
C SER A 267 9.69 15.01 18.36
N ILE A 268 8.87 14.05 17.93
CA ILE A 268 7.45 14.28 17.63
C ILE A 268 6.67 14.20 18.95
N GLU A 269 6.25 15.36 19.46
CA GLU A 269 5.44 15.46 20.70
C GLU A 269 3.97 15.20 20.44
N ARG A 270 3.48 15.64 19.28
CA ARG A 270 2.12 15.40 18.83
C ARG A 270 2.16 15.15 17.33
N GLY A 271 1.55 14.07 16.88
CA GLY A 271 1.34 13.83 15.46
C GLY A 271 -0.04 13.24 15.29
N VAL A 272 -1.00 13.98 14.75
CA VAL A 272 -2.36 13.50 14.53
C VAL A 272 -2.71 13.70 13.07
N VAL A 273 -3.14 12.62 12.43
CA VAL A 273 -3.66 12.59 11.06
C VAL A 273 -5.10 12.13 11.13
N SER A 274 -6.03 13.00 10.73
CA SER A 274 -7.47 12.75 10.77
C SER A 274 -8.03 12.60 9.37
N PHE A 275 -8.70 11.48 9.12
CA PHE A 275 -9.36 11.16 7.86
C PHE A 275 -10.86 11.41 7.98
N ASN A 276 -11.41 12.16 7.02
CA ASN A 276 -12.81 12.60 7.00
C ASN A 276 -13.51 12.31 5.66
N GLY A 277 -12.96 11.38 4.86
CA GLY A 277 -13.50 11.04 3.55
C GLY A 277 -12.38 10.77 2.55
N ALA A 278 -11.73 11.81 2.03
CA ALA A 278 -10.67 11.65 1.05
C ALA A 278 -9.47 10.90 1.64
N TYR A 279 -8.99 9.87 0.96
CA TYR A 279 -7.86 9.05 1.43
C TYR A 279 -6.51 9.77 1.28
N ASP A 280 -6.41 10.68 0.32
CA ASP A 280 -5.21 11.38 -0.13
C ASP A 280 -5.05 12.80 0.45
N ASN A 281 -6.09 13.35 1.10
CA ASN A 281 -6.06 14.69 1.68
C ASN A 281 -6.57 14.72 3.15
N PRO A 282 -5.95 13.97 4.08
CA PRO A 282 -6.30 14.05 5.49
C PRO A 282 -5.91 15.40 6.12
N SER A 283 -6.52 15.69 7.26
CA SER A 283 -6.12 16.82 8.11
C SER A 283 -4.94 16.42 9.00
N ILE A 284 -3.96 17.29 9.14
CA ILE A 284 -2.73 17.04 9.89
C ILE A 284 -2.55 18.09 11.01
N ASP A 285 -2.11 17.65 12.19
CA ASP A 285 -1.55 18.49 13.26
C ASP A 285 -0.33 17.77 13.84
N ILE A 286 0.85 18.22 13.45
CA ILE A 286 2.13 17.64 13.85
C ILE A 286 2.95 18.73 14.56
N LEU A 287 3.45 18.44 15.75
CA LEU A 287 4.36 19.24 16.54
C LEU A 287 5.62 18.42 16.77
N ALA A 288 6.74 18.89 16.22
CA ALA A 288 8.04 18.31 16.43
C ALA A 288 8.97 19.35 17.07
N VAL A 289 9.65 18.99 18.15
CA VAL A 289 10.52 19.90 18.92
C VAL A 289 11.91 19.32 19.05
N ARG A 290 12.93 20.18 19.04
CA ARG A 290 14.28 19.76 19.38
C ARG A 290 14.36 19.61 20.90
N LYS A 291 14.30 18.38 21.38
CA LYS A 291 14.53 18.10 22.80
C LYS A 291 15.99 18.40 23.16
N ARG A 292 16.18 19.00 24.31
CA ARG A 292 17.51 19.24 24.88
C ARG A 292 17.96 17.99 25.65
N PRO A 293 19.28 17.79 25.84
CA PRO A 293 19.78 16.81 26.79
C PRO A 293 19.26 17.13 28.20
N ASP A 294 18.87 16.10 28.96
CA ASP A 294 18.36 16.27 30.32
C ASP A 294 19.41 16.97 31.22
N GLY A 295 19.05 18.11 31.84
CA GLY A 295 19.88 18.77 32.85
C GLY A 295 19.98 20.30 32.78
N ASP A 296 19.69 20.93 31.64
CA ASP A 296 19.81 22.39 31.49
C ASP A 296 18.49 23.13 31.70
N GLN A 297 18.52 24.23 32.48
CA GLN A 297 17.34 25.08 32.68
C GLN A 297 16.93 25.76 31.36
N LEU A 298 15.61 25.89 31.14
CA LEU A 298 15.07 26.71 30.05
C LEU A 298 15.33 28.19 30.37
N SER A 299 15.99 28.90 29.45
CA SER A 299 16.25 30.34 29.56
C SER A 299 15.98 31.00 28.20
N GLU A 300 15.95 32.33 28.15
CA GLU A 300 15.85 33.08 26.89
C GLU A 300 17.02 32.77 25.93
N THR A 301 18.14 32.27 26.47
CA THR A 301 19.33 31.82 25.76
C THR A 301 19.40 30.30 25.54
N ASN A 302 18.36 29.55 25.92
CA ASN A 302 18.31 28.10 25.77
C ASN A 302 16.87 27.60 25.57
N VAL A 303 16.44 27.54 24.31
CA VAL A 303 15.04 27.43 23.91
C VAL A 303 14.76 26.09 23.21
N GLU A 304 13.62 25.46 23.54
CA GLU A 304 13.10 24.32 22.78
C GLU A 304 12.39 24.82 21.54
N ALA A 305 13.14 24.93 20.44
CA ALA A 305 12.58 25.31 19.15
C ALA A 305 12.00 24.10 18.41
N GLY A 306 10.89 24.32 17.71
CA GLY A 306 10.12 23.28 17.05
C GLY A 306 9.35 23.78 15.84
N VAL A 307 8.82 22.83 15.07
CA VAL A 307 7.97 23.09 13.91
C VAL A 307 6.59 22.49 14.19
N GLN A 308 5.56 23.31 13.98
CA GLN A 308 4.18 22.88 13.95
C GLN A 308 3.66 22.89 12.51
N VAL A 309 3.19 21.75 12.02
CA VAL A 309 2.58 21.60 10.71
C VAL A 309 1.09 21.33 10.88
N ARG A 310 0.25 22.19 10.29
CA ARG A 310 -1.21 22.11 10.35
C ARG A 310 -1.83 22.29 8.97
N GLY A 311 -3.09 21.89 8.82
CA GLY A 311 -3.85 22.04 7.57
C GLY A 311 -4.20 20.68 6.99
N THR A 312 -4.23 20.58 5.67
CA THR A 312 -4.46 19.29 4.98
C THR A 312 -3.19 18.81 4.32
N ALA A 313 -3.11 17.52 3.98
CA ALA A 313 -1.92 16.95 3.34
C ALA A 313 -1.57 17.63 2.00
N LEU A 314 -2.57 18.11 1.24
CA LEU A 314 -2.36 18.86 0.00
C LEU A 314 -2.06 20.35 0.20
N ALA A 315 -2.38 20.92 1.37
CA ALA A 315 -2.15 22.32 1.68
C ALA A 315 -1.64 22.48 3.13
N PRO A 316 -0.44 21.97 3.43
CA PRO A 316 0.14 22.07 4.77
C PRO A 316 0.67 23.49 5.02
N VAL A 317 0.52 23.96 6.25
CA VAL A 317 1.07 25.22 6.75
C VAL A 317 2.02 24.91 7.90
N ALA A 318 3.30 25.20 7.71
CA ALA A 318 4.32 25.09 8.74
C ALA A 318 4.47 26.42 9.50
N LYS A 319 4.57 26.34 10.83
CA LYS A 319 4.85 27.47 11.73
C LYS A 319 5.97 27.10 12.70
N LEU A 320 6.81 28.07 13.00
CA LEU A 320 7.86 27.93 14.00
C LEU A 320 7.27 28.16 15.39
N VAL A 321 7.59 27.27 16.31
CA VAL A 321 7.15 27.35 17.70
C VAL A 321 8.35 27.21 18.62
N SER A 322 8.24 27.76 19.82
CA SER A 322 9.30 27.61 20.81
C SER A 322 8.79 27.72 22.24
N THR A 323 9.51 27.07 23.15
CA THR A 323 9.28 27.17 24.59
C THR A 323 10.61 27.52 25.29
N PRO A 324 10.76 28.71 25.91
CA PRO A 324 9.84 29.87 25.90
C PRO A 324 9.65 30.51 24.52
N ASN A 325 8.60 31.32 24.35
CA ASN A 325 8.27 31.92 23.05
C ASN A 325 9.21 33.10 22.73
N VAL A 326 10.09 32.92 21.74
CA VAL A 326 11.06 33.92 21.28
C VAL A 326 10.69 34.48 19.89
N GLN A 327 11.50 35.39 19.34
CA GLN A 327 11.30 35.90 17.98
C GLN A 327 11.55 34.81 16.93
N ASP A 328 10.89 34.88 15.78
CA ASP A 328 10.98 33.82 14.75
C ASP A 328 12.39 33.62 14.18
N SER A 329 13.21 34.67 14.14
CA SER A 329 14.63 34.58 13.77
C SER A 329 15.43 33.72 14.75
N GLU A 330 15.16 33.89 16.05
CA GLU A 330 15.76 33.11 17.12
C GLU A 330 15.28 31.65 17.04
N LYS A 331 13.96 31.41 16.81
CA LYS A 331 13.42 30.06 16.59
C LYS A 331 14.10 29.35 15.43
N LEU A 332 14.30 30.05 14.31
CA LEU A 332 14.99 29.52 13.13
C LEU A 332 16.46 29.22 13.42
N SER A 333 17.17 30.12 14.11
CA SER A 333 18.56 29.91 14.52
C SER A 333 18.69 28.63 15.33
N TRP A 334 17.86 28.46 16.36
CA TRP A 334 17.85 27.23 17.15
C TRP A 334 17.47 26.00 16.32
N LEU A 335 16.50 26.09 15.41
CA LEU A 335 16.11 24.95 14.59
C LEU A 335 17.15 24.52 13.56
N VAL A 336 17.87 25.45 12.96
CA VAL A 336 18.81 25.17 11.86
C VAL A 336 20.23 24.95 12.39
N LEU A 337 20.70 25.85 13.24
CA LEU A 337 22.09 25.93 13.69
C LEU A 337 22.35 25.20 15.00
N GLY A 338 21.31 24.94 15.80
CA GLY A 338 21.50 24.30 17.10
C GLY A 338 21.64 25.27 18.28
N HIS A 339 21.83 26.57 18.01
CA HIS A 339 22.06 27.62 19.00
C HIS A 339 21.38 28.95 18.63
N GLY A 340 21.37 29.87 19.58
CA GLY A 340 20.80 31.20 19.42
C GLY A 340 21.66 32.15 18.58
N MET A 341 21.09 33.29 18.21
CA MET A 341 21.75 34.26 17.31
C MET A 341 23.00 34.91 17.91
N GLU A 342 23.14 34.95 19.24
CA GLU A 342 24.29 35.55 19.93
C GLU A 342 25.62 34.84 19.64
N GLY A 343 25.58 33.59 19.15
CA GLY A 343 26.75 32.79 18.77
C GLY A 343 26.98 32.66 17.26
N THR A 344 26.14 33.27 16.42
CA THR A 344 26.14 33.04 14.97
C THR A 344 27.31 33.74 14.26
N THR A 345 28.15 32.96 13.59
CA THR A 345 29.27 33.42 12.76
C THR A 345 28.81 33.79 11.34
N GLY A 346 29.63 34.56 10.59
CA GLY A 346 29.25 35.06 9.27
C GLY A 346 28.81 33.98 8.26
N ASN A 347 29.43 32.79 8.31
CA ASN A 347 29.06 31.66 7.44
C ASN A 347 27.71 31.02 7.82
N GLU A 348 27.29 31.11 9.08
CA GLU A 348 26.03 30.54 9.57
C GLU A 348 24.84 31.47 9.25
N ALA A 349 25.08 32.77 9.08
CA ALA A 349 24.07 33.73 8.63
C ALA A 349 23.58 33.42 7.20
N ASP A 350 24.46 32.94 6.32
CA ASP A 350 24.10 32.53 4.96
C ASP A 350 23.17 31.30 4.95
N VAL A 351 23.43 30.34 5.83
CA VAL A 351 22.59 29.15 6.02
C VAL A 351 21.19 29.54 6.55
N LEU A 352 21.14 30.48 7.49
CA LEU A 352 19.88 30.98 8.04
C LEU A 352 19.04 31.70 6.99
N SER A 353 19.66 32.51 6.13
CA SER A 353 19.00 33.20 5.00
C SER A 353 18.40 32.19 4.00
N ALA A 354 19.15 31.15 3.64
CA ALA A 354 18.67 30.08 2.77
C ALA A 354 17.48 29.31 3.38
N ALA A 355 17.55 28.98 4.68
CA ALA A 355 16.47 28.30 5.40
C ALA A 355 15.21 29.16 5.53
N ALA A 356 15.35 30.45 5.84
CA ALA A 356 14.24 31.39 5.89
C ALA A 356 13.57 31.55 4.51
N GLY A 357 14.36 31.62 3.44
CA GLY A 357 13.85 31.65 2.06
C GLY A 357 13.06 30.39 1.68
N ALA A 358 13.49 29.21 2.14
CA ALA A 358 12.76 27.96 1.92
C ALA A 358 11.44 27.89 2.69
N LEU A 359 11.42 28.37 3.94
CA LEU A 359 10.26 28.31 4.81
C LEU A 359 9.22 29.41 4.50
N LEU A 360 9.67 30.62 4.15
CA LEU A 360 8.82 31.80 3.94
C LEU A 360 8.55 32.09 2.45
N GLY A 361 9.43 31.65 1.54
CA GLY A 361 9.32 31.87 0.10
C GLY A 361 8.56 30.79 -0.67
N GLY A 362 8.12 29.74 0.02
CA GLY A 362 7.38 28.61 -0.53
C GLY A 362 5.88 28.70 -0.24
N LYS A 363 5.13 29.47 -1.02
CA LYS A 363 3.68 29.25 -1.13
C LYS A 363 3.46 27.86 -1.73
N GLY A 364 3.12 26.90 -0.87
CA GLY A 364 2.44 25.63 -1.15
C GLY A 364 2.85 24.91 -2.44
N GLY A 365 3.78 23.97 -2.34
CA GLY A 365 4.05 23.03 -3.42
C GLY A 365 5.37 22.30 -3.25
N THR A 366 5.31 20.98 -3.29
CA THR A 366 6.43 20.06 -3.43
C THR A 366 7.24 20.39 -4.69
N GLY A 367 8.31 21.17 -4.55
CA GLY A 367 9.18 21.57 -5.66
C GLY A 367 10.38 22.32 -5.10
N GLY A 368 11.52 21.63 -5.05
CA GLY A 368 12.68 21.99 -4.25
C GLY A 368 13.36 23.33 -4.56
N ILE A 369 14.12 23.75 -3.56
CA ILE A 369 15.07 24.88 -3.53
C ILE A 369 16.08 24.82 -4.70
N GLN A 370 16.30 23.64 -5.31
CA GLN A 370 17.14 23.43 -6.48
C GLN A 370 16.72 24.30 -7.70
N SER A 371 15.43 24.58 -7.89
CA SER A 371 14.97 25.35 -9.05
C SER A 371 15.24 26.86 -8.92
N LYS A 372 15.24 27.40 -7.69
CA LYS A 372 15.38 28.86 -7.49
C LYS A 372 16.83 29.32 -7.39
N ILE A 373 17.73 28.49 -6.88
CA ILE A 373 19.17 28.82 -6.84
C ILE A 373 19.81 28.72 -8.22
N ALA A 374 19.37 27.76 -9.06
CA ALA A 374 19.80 27.66 -10.46
C ALA A 374 19.38 28.90 -11.28
N ASN A 375 18.16 29.39 -11.08
CA ASN A 375 17.63 30.52 -11.85
C ASN A 375 18.09 31.91 -11.36
N SER A 376 18.53 32.06 -10.10
CA SER A 376 19.01 33.37 -9.61
C SER A 376 20.50 33.62 -9.87
N LEU A 377 21.26 32.60 -10.26
CA LEU A 377 22.69 32.72 -10.53
C LEU A 377 23.04 32.72 -12.03
N GLY A 378 22.10 32.42 -12.94
CA GLY A 378 22.37 32.48 -14.39
C GLY A 378 23.57 31.62 -14.81
N LEU A 379 23.83 30.52 -14.09
CA LEU A 379 24.90 29.57 -14.38
C LEU A 379 24.27 28.33 -15.00
N ASP A 380 24.43 28.20 -16.32
CA ASP A 380 24.24 26.92 -17.00
C ASP A 380 25.24 25.90 -16.42
N GLU A 381 24.73 24.69 -16.16
CA GLU A 381 25.39 23.50 -15.64
C GLU A 381 26.95 23.53 -15.59
N LEU A 382 27.50 23.64 -14.38
CA LEU A 382 28.89 23.29 -14.11
C LEU A 382 28.99 21.79 -13.79
N GLY A 383 29.17 20.97 -14.83
CA GLY A 383 29.51 19.56 -14.69
C GLY A 383 31.00 19.36 -14.40
N VAL A 384 31.39 19.19 -13.13
CA VAL A 384 32.76 18.79 -12.78
C VAL A 384 32.85 17.26 -12.76
N ARG A 385 33.31 16.67 -13.88
CA ARG A 385 33.79 15.29 -13.89
C ARG A 385 35.27 15.28 -13.54
N GLN A 386 35.60 14.83 -12.34
CA GLN A 386 36.98 14.56 -11.97
C GLN A 386 37.41 13.23 -12.60
N GLY A 387 37.93 13.30 -13.82
CA GLY A 387 38.62 12.20 -14.46
C GLY A 387 39.92 11.93 -13.72
N GLN A 388 40.03 10.79 -13.06
CA GLN A 388 41.27 10.34 -12.45
C GLN A 388 42.21 9.84 -13.55
N GLY A 389 43.03 10.75 -14.08
CA GLY A 389 44.03 10.44 -15.10
C GLY A 389 45.05 11.56 -15.22
N GLN A 390 46.29 11.29 -14.79
CA GLN A 390 47.44 12.15 -15.03
C GLN A 390 47.76 12.19 -16.53
N ALA A 391 47.61 13.35 -17.17
CA ALA A 391 48.46 13.75 -18.29
C ALA A 391 48.35 15.25 -18.56
N THR A 392 49.52 15.85 -18.76
CA THR A 392 49.81 17.22 -19.16
C THR A 392 49.38 17.51 -20.60
N GLY A 393 48.66 18.61 -20.83
CA GLY A 393 48.46 19.15 -22.18
C GLY A 393 47.18 19.96 -22.32
N LEU A 394 47.33 21.19 -22.81
CA LEU A 394 46.24 22.08 -23.22
C LEU A 394 45.52 21.47 -24.43
N GLU A 395 44.35 20.86 -24.26
CA GLU A 395 43.37 20.66 -25.33
C GLU A 395 42.05 20.12 -24.73
N ASN A 396 40.92 20.55 -25.32
CA ASN A 396 39.52 20.22 -24.99
C ASN A 396 38.84 20.96 -23.83
N THR A 397 38.58 22.26 -24.04
CA THR A 397 37.28 22.83 -23.67
C THR A 397 36.41 22.86 -24.92
N VAL A 398 35.35 22.03 -24.96
CA VAL A 398 34.29 22.16 -25.97
C VAL A 398 33.12 22.85 -25.29
N VAL A 399 32.79 24.05 -25.77
CA VAL A 399 31.57 24.78 -25.40
C VAL A 399 30.50 24.43 -26.42
N THR A 400 29.39 23.87 -25.97
CA THR A 400 28.15 23.80 -26.76
C THR A 400 27.13 24.69 -26.07
N VAL A 401 26.53 25.59 -26.87
CA VAL A 401 25.38 26.43 -26.49
C VAL A 401 24.10 25.65 -26.68
#